data_AF-W9WG84-F1
#
_entry.id   AF-W9WG84-F1
#
_cell.length_a   1.000
_cell.length_b   1.000
_cell.length_c   1.000
_cell.angle_alpha   90.00
_cell.angle_beta   90.00
_cell.angle_gamma   90.00
#
_symmetry.space_group_name_H-M   'P 1'
#
loop_
_entity.id
_entity.type
_entity.pdbx_description
1 polymer ?
#
loop_
_entity_poly.entity_id
_entity_poly.type
_entity_poly.pdbx_seq_one_letter_code
_entity_poly.pdbx_strand_id
1 'polypeptide(L)'
;MDFDFATYLSQLDATYIYRVEKLAGGVVNVTVRASKSRIATAATITASPSPTMWESRNDNDGLDCDDDCDCGRGRFPGEKSLILKHAPPFIAGIGESAPMSQSRQEVEAASLALFSPDPLTEGDRSSSLSSPSTRGVLHHVSTESGVMVPRLLYHDPANHVLILSDLGPLPDLSKVFIELGGSTPDSAGGASWQTPTPSSPRLGFPLEAHEISTYRRIGEKLGMFFARLHDTSSIRSILGAARHEQGEVLLRDRSGQQSPQADVFPSVPEMKTVIHEHVIKPIRSHLLKFPSLLDEAEAEILFAAVEADFLRPTPPEEQCVVLGDCWTGTVLVDLRPAAGGDTDVGVGVIDWEFSKLRGRGVNGDVSQFLAHLELLRVAAHARPNGQASGHLSAINAIIEGFVRKYKLGQTKSSDGDSGLLRSACLSHGAEIINGAFWKTWTCHDPECPSCTKTSQPPSSSASSSSSSSSSAAAAGQSGTMQCSIITKLVSRGISFLRCAVATEPPRLGTATLRQNIAANNLEAEYDNTKTKGLYDLFD
;
A
#
# COMPACT_ATOMS: atom_id res chain seq x y z
N MET A 1 1.63 -26.03 -7.34
CA MET A 1 0.91 -26.56 -6.16
C MET A 1 0.81 -25.43 -5.16
N ASP A 2 -0.38 -25.20 -4.60
CA ASP A 2 -0.56 -24.16 -3.58
C ASP A 2 0.15 -24.55 -2.28
N PHE A 3 0.69 -23.57 -1.56
CA PHE A 3 1.36 -23.80 -0.28
C PHE A 3 0.32 -24.14 0.80
N ASP A 4 0.47 -25.29 1.47
CA ASP A 4 -0.44 -25.73 2.53
C ASP A 4 -0.06 -25.15 3.89
N PHE A 5 -0.59 -23.96 4.17
CA PHE A 5 -0.36 -23.24 5.42
C PHE A 5 -0.88 -23.99 6.65
N ALA A 6 -1.95 -24.77 6.53
CA ALA A 6 -2.55 -25.47 7.68
C ALA A 6 -1.64 -26.62 8.11
N THR A 7 -1.17 -27.43 7.15
CA THR A 7 -0.19 -28.49 7.41
C THR A 7 1.11 -27.89 7.95
N TYR A 8 1.62 -26.81 7.33
CA TYR A 8 2.82 -26.13 7.80
C TYR A 8 2.71 -25.67 9.27
N LEU A 9 1.64 -24.99 9.64
CA LEU A 9 1.41 -24.55 11.03
C LEU A 9 1.25 -25.72 12.00
N SER A 10 0.61 -26.81 11.60
CA SER A 10 0.45 -27.99 12.47
C SER A 10 1.78 -28.66 12.82
N GLN A 11 2.76 -28.61 11.91
CA GLN A 11 4.12 -29.11 12.16
C GLN A 11 4.90 -28.15 13.06
N LEU A 12 4.68 -26.84 12.88
CA LEU A 12 5.40 -25.79 13.61
C LEU A 12 4.89 -25.60 15.05
N ASP A 13 3.58 -25.73 15.26
CA ASP A 13 2.87 -25.60 16.52
C ASP A 13 1.69 -26.58 16.60
N ALA A 14 1.98 -27.82 17.01
CA ALA A 14 1.00 -28.89 17.15
C ALA A 14 -0.03 -28.68 18.28
N THR A 15 0.08 -27.58 19.04
CA THR A 15 -0.82 -27.26 20.17
C THR A 15 -2.22 -26.85 19.70
N TYR A 16 -2.35 -26.31 18.48
CA TYR A 16 -3.59 -25.76 17.95
C TYR A 16 -3.90 -26.29 16.55
N ILE A 17 -5.20 -26.27 16.19
CA ILE A 17 -5.63 -26.36 14.80
C ILE A 17 -5.81 -24.94 14.29
N TYR A 18 -5.36 -24.68 13.07
CA TYR A 18 -5.45 -23.38 12.45
C TYR A 18 -6.50 -23.37 11.34
N ARG A 19 -7.46 -22.45 11.42
CA ARG A 19 -8.35 -22.12 10.31
C ARG A 19 -7.66 -21.07 9.45
N VAL A 20 -7.37 -21.42 8.19
CA VAL A 20 -6.66 -20.55 7.26
C VAL A 20 -7.66 -19.87 6.31
N GLU A 21 -7.55 -18.56 6.19
CA GLU A 21 -8.33 -17.71 5.30
C GLU A 21 -7.39 -16.89 4.42
N LYS A 22 -7.56 -16.95 3.10
CA LYS A 22 -6.75 -16.15 2.17
C LYS A 22 -7.13 -14.68 2.28
N LEU A 23 -6.13 -13.81 2.39
CA LEU A 23 -6.33 -12.36 2.39
C LEU A 23 -6.12 -11.81 0.98
N ALA A 24 -7.00 -10.88 0.58
CA ALA A 24 -6.84 -10.10 -0.64
C ALA A 24 -5.78 -8.98 -0.43
N GLY A 25 -5.11 -8.59 -1.52
CA GLY A 25 -4.16 -7.47 -1.53
C GLY A 25 -2.68 -7.87 -1.65
N GLY A 26 -2.33 -9.11 -1.33
CA GLY A 26 -0.96 -9.62 -1.54
C GLY A 26 -0.67 -9.90 -3.02
N VAL A 27 -0.14 -8.91 -3.75
CA VAL A 27 0.24 -9.08 -5.16
C VAL A 27 1.50 -9.93 -5.27
N VAL A 28 2.48 -9.73 -4.39
CA VAL A 28 3.80 -10.35 -4.50
C VAL A 28 3.88 -11.68 -3.73
N ASN A 29 3.21 -11.75 -2.58
CA ASN A 29 3.19 -12.93 -1.70
C ASN A 29 1.79 -13.48 -1.54
N VAL A 30 1.69 -14.80 -1.37
CA VAL A 30 0.45 -15.42 -0.91
C VAL A 30 0.31 -15.12 0.56
N THR A 31 -0.73 -14.35 0.92
CA THR A 31 -0.97 -13.91 2.30
C THR A 31 -2.24 -14.54 2.84
N VAL A 32 -2.18 -15.09 4.04
CA VAL A 32 -3.31 -15.70 4.73
C VAL A 32 -3.41 -15.25 6.18
N ARG A 33 -4.62 -15.22 6.72
CA ARG A 33 -4.89 -15.15 8.16
C ARG A 33 -5.12 -16.57 8.67
N ALA A 34 -4.43 -16.93 9.75
CA ALA A 34 -4.64 -18.19 10.44
C ALA A 34 -5.22 -17.91 11.84
N SER A 35 -6.47 -18.30 12.08
CA SER A 35 -7.11 -18.20 13.39
C SER A 35 -6.95 -19.49 14.16
N LYS A 36 -6.55 -19.40 15.44
CA LYS A 36 -6.43 -20.59 16.30
C LYS A 36 -7.81 -21.14 16.65
N SER A 37 -7.93 -22.45 16.59
CA SER A 37 -9.03 -23.23 17.12
C SER A 37 -8.47 -24.30 18.05
N ARG A 38 -9.08 -24.47 19.23
CA ARG A 38 -8.64 -25.50 20.18
C ARG A 38 -8.90 -26.88 19.61
N ILE A 39 -7.89 -27.75 19.71
CA ILE A 39 -8.10 -29.19 19.57
C ILE A 39 -8.98 -29.58 20.76
N ALA A 40 -10.23 -29.99 20.50
CA ALA A 40 -11.05 -30.60 21.53
C ALA A 40 -10.28 -31.84 22.04
N THR A 41 -9.72 -31.76 23.24
CA THR A 41 -9.05 -32.90 23.85
C THR A 41 -10.06 -34.04 23.96
N ALA A 42 -9.68 -35.23 23.46
CA ALA A 42 -10.54 -36.41 23.42
C ALA A 42 -11.15 -36.79 24.79
N ALA A 43 -10.60 -36.26 25.89
CA ALA A 43 -11.13 -36.42 27.25
C ALA A 43 -12.50 -35.74 27.50
N THR A 44 -12.93 -34.79 26.66
CA THR A 44 -14.24 -34.11 26.83
C THR A 44 -15.36 -34.77 26.02
N ILE A 45 -15.04 -35.69 25.10
CA ILE A 45 -16.02 -36.35 24.22
C ILE A 45 -16.78 -37.50 24.95
N THR A 46 -16.33 -37.92 26.14
CA THR A 46 -17.01 -38.97 26.93
C THR A 46 -18.14 -38.48 27.84
N ALA A 47 -18.43 -37.17 27.89
CA ALA A 47 -19.64 -36.68 28.57
C ALA A 47 -20.84 -36.75 27.61
N SER A 48 -21.67 -37.77 27.76
CA SER A 48 -22.92 -37.92 26.99
C SER A 48 -23.81 -36.68 27.12
N PRO A 49 -24.31 -36.09 26.02
CA PRO A 49 -25.30 -35.04 26.09
C PRO A 49 -26.65 -35.64 26.51
N SER A 50 -27.13 -35.27 27.70
CA SER A 50 -28.52 -35.54 28.10
C SER A 50 -29.47 -34.75 27.18
N PRO A 51 -30.47 -35.40 26.56
CA PRO A 51 -31.37 -34.76 25.61
C PRO A 51 -32.53 -34.10 26.36
N THR A 52 -32.40 -32.83 26.74
CA THR A 52 -33.56 -32.04 27.20
C THR A 52 -33.47 -30.59 26.78
N MET A 53 -34.53 -30.19 26.05
CA MET A 53 -35.08 -28.84 25.90
C MET A 53 -34.27 -27.78 25.17
N TRP A 54 -34.51 -27.73 23.86
CA TRP A 54 -34.47 -26.53 23.03
C TRP A 54 -35.61 -25.57 23.44
N GLU A 55 -35.42 -24.74 24.46
CA GLU A 55 -36.29 -23.58 24.66
C GLU A 55 -35.53 -22.29 24.34
N SER A 56 -36.16 -21.50 23.48
CA SER A 56 -35.73 -20.23 22.92
C SER A 56 -35.09 -19.30 23.96
N ARG A 57 -33.78 -19.04 23.80
CA ARG A 57 -33.07 -18.01 24.56
C ARG A 57 -32.80 -16.80 23.67
N ASN A 58 -33.28 -15.65 24.15
CA ASN A 58 -33.14 -14.33 23.56
C ASN A 58 -31.66 -13.89 23.49
N ASP A 59 -31.27 -13.35 22.34
CA ASP A 59 -29.92 -12.83 22.00
C ASP A 59 -29.53 -11.51 22.70
N ASN A 60 -29.93 -11.29 23.96
CA ASN A 60 -29.71 -10.00 24.65
C ASN A 60 -29.05 -10.07 26.03
N ASP A 61 -28.59 -11.24 26.47
CA ASP A 61 -27.75 -11.31 27.67
C ASP A 61 -26.28 -11.15 27.29
N GLY A 62 -25.70 -10.04 27.76
CA GLY A 62 -24.27 -9.79 27.81
C GLY A 62 -23.58 -10.83 28.68
N LEU A 63 -23.42 -12.03 28.13
CA LEU A 63 -22.47 -13.00 28.60
C LEU A 63 -21.09 -12.44 28.26
N ASP A 64 -20.49 -11.80 29.26
CA ASP A 64 -19.05 -11.78 29.47
C ASP A 64 -18.59 -13.24 29.44
N CYS A 65 -18.41 -13.79 28.24
CA CYS A 65 -17.59 -14.95 28.04
C CYS A 65 -16.15 -14.50 28.24
N ASP A 66 -15.78 -14.43 29.52
CA ASP A 66 -14.44 -14.74 30.04
C ASP A 66 -14.08 -16.20 29.67
N ASP A 67 -14.32 -16.61 28.42
CA ASP A 67 -13.67 -17.74 27.79
C ASP A 67 -12.27 -17.23 27.44
N ASP A 68 -11.52 -17.09 28.53
CA ASP A 68 -10.08 -16.90 28.63
C ASP A 68 -9.46 -18.13 27.96
N CYS A 69 -9.59 -18.17 26.63
CA CYS A 69 -8.92 -19.11 25.77
C CYS A 69 -7.46 -18.99 26.17
N ASP A 70 -6.95 -20.01 26.89
CA ASP A 70 -5.56 -20.21 27.31
C ASP A 70 -4.64 -20.17 26.07
N CYS A 71 -4.50 -19.00 25.46
CA CYS A 71 -3.65 -18.71 24.32
C CYS A 71 -2.20 -18.63 24.79
N GLY A 72 -1.93 -18.80 26.09
CA GLY A 72 -0.60 -18.72 26.67
C GLY A 72 0.28 -19.94 26.41
N ARG A 73 -0.26 -21.03 25.85
CA ARG A 73 0.51 -22.23 25.45
C ARG A 73 0.86 -22.21 23.97
N GLY A 74 1.88 -22.97 23.59
CA GLY A 74 2.29 -23.17 22.19
C GLY A 74 3.42 -22.25 21.74
N ARG A 75 3.69 -22.24 20.43
CA ARG A 75 4.83 -21.49 19.87
C ARG A 75 4.58 -19.98 19.77
N PHE A 76 3.32 -19.59 19.61
CA PHE A 76 2.92 -18.19 19.45
C PHE A 76 2.00 -17.76 20.59
N PRO A 77 2.49 -17.71 21.84
CA PRO A 77 1.65 -17.42 22.99
C PRO A 77 1.01 -16.02 22.87
N GLY A 78 -0.23 -15.87 23.36
CA GLY A 78 -0.98 -14.61 23.38
C GLY A 78 -1.64 -14.22 22.05
N GLU A 79 -1.17 -14.75 20.92
CA GLU A 79 -1.74 -14.45 19.60
C GLU A 79 -3.01 -15.28 19.35
N LYS A 80 -4.16 -14.63 19.13
CA LYS A 80 -5.43 -15.30 18.77
C LYS A 80 -5.47 -15.69 17.29
N SER A 81 -4.82 -14.90 16.45
CA SER A 81 -4.64 -15.13 15.02
C SER A 81 -3.26 -14.68 14.57
N LEU A 82 -2.83 -15.21 13.43
CA LEU A 82 -1.53 -14.94 12.82
C LEU A 82 -1.73 -14.50 11.38
N ILE A 83 -0.81 -13.69 10.87
CA ILE A 83 -0.68 -13.43 9.43
C ILE A 83 0.51 -14.24 8.92
N LEU A 84 0.27 -15.04 7.88
CA LEU A 84 1.32 -15.79 7.21
C LEU A 84 1.50 -15.27 5.79
N LYS A 85 2.76 -15.06 5.42
CA LYS A 85 3.14 -14.70 4.05
C LYS A 85 4.07 -15.78 3.50
N HIS A 86 3.72 -16.33 2.36
CA HIS A 86 4.58 -17.24 1.59
C HIS A 86 5.01 -16.55 0.29
N ALA A 87 6.31 -16.53 0.03
CA ALA A 87 6.89 -15.97 -1.17
C ALA A 87 7.19 -17.08 -2.17
N PRO A 88 6.36 -17.31 -3.20
CA PRO A 88 6.73 -18.18 -4.30
C PRO A 88 7.89 -17.57 -5.13
N PRO A 89 8.58 -18.36 -5.98
CA PRO A 89 9.66 -17.87 -6.85
C PRO A 89 9.18 -16.99 -8.02
N PHE A 90 8.02 -16.36 -7.87
CA PHE A 90 7.34 -15.47 -8.81
C PHE A 90 6.41 -14.51 -8.05
N ILE A 91 5.87 -13.51 -8.74
CA ILE A 91 4.84 -12.60 -8.20
C ILE A 91 3.53 -13.38 -8.06
N ALA A 92 3.05 -13.58 -6.83
CA ALA A 92 1.88 -14.44 -6.54
C ALA A 92 0.62 -14.06 -7.34
N GLY A 93 0.39 -12.78 -7.57
CA GLY A 93 -0.72 -12.22 -8.32
C GLY A 93 -0.55 -12.21 -9.84
N ILE A 94 0.60 -12.64 -10.37
CA ILE A 94 0.81 -12.77 -11.82
C ILE A 94 1.02 -14.25 -12.19
N GLY A 95 1.67 -15.01 -11.31
CA GLY A 95 2.05 -16.40 -11.54
C GLY A 95 3.46 -16.52 -12.13
N GLU A 96 3.78 -17.72 -12.61
CA GLU A 96 5.13 -18.10 -13.05
C GLU A 96 5.68 -17.25 -14.21
N SER A 97 4.83 -16.53 -14.94
CA SER A 97 5.25 -15.61 -16.01
C SER A 97 5.94 -14.34 -15.51
N ALA A 98 5.92 -14.07 -14.20
CA ALA A 98 6.68 -12.97 -13.59
C ALA A 98 7.58 -13.50 -12.46
N PRO A 99 8.74 -14.10 -12.80
CA PRO A 99 9.70 -14.61 -11.82
C PRO A 99 10.19 -13.53 -10.87
N MET A 100 10.38 -13.89 -9.60
CA MET A 100 10.80 -12.95 -8.57
C MET A 100 11.50 -13.67 -7.43
N SER A 101 12.63 -13.12 -6.97
CA SER A 101 13.42 -13.70 -5.89
C SER A 101 12.63 -13.78 -4.58
N GLN A 102 12.76 -14.91 -3.89
CA GLN A 102 12.12 -15.15 -2.59
C GLN A 102 12.85 -14.41 -1.45
N SER A 103 14.07 -13.90 -1.68
CA SER A 103 14.83 -13.08 -0.73
C SER A 103 14.14 -11.78 -0.36
N ARG A 104 13.07 -11.38 -1.06
CA ARG A 104 12.17 -10.28 -0.64
C ARG A 104 11.58 -10.48 0.76
N GLN A 105 11.42 -11.73 1.20
CA GLN A 105 11.02 -12.00 2.58
C GLN A 105 12.09 -11.67 3.61
N GLU A 106 13.37 -11.83 3.26
CA GLU A 106 14.46 -11.42 4.15
C GLU A 106 14.44 -9.91 4.36
N VAL A 107 14.11 -9.15 3.31
CA VAL A 107 13.89 -7.70 3.36
C VAL A 107 12.73 -7.35 4.31
N GLU A 108 11.58 -8.00 4.14
CA GLU A 108 10.43 -7.77 5.02
C GLU A 108 10.75 -8.14 6.47
N ALA A 109 11.34 -9.31 6.71
CA ALA A 109 11.74 -9.76 8.05
C ALA A 109 12.71 -8.78 8.72
N ALA A 110 13.77 -8.36 8.00
CA ALA A 110 14.74 -7.40 8.52
C ALA A 110 14.10 -6.05 8.82
N SER A 111 13.18 -5.59 7.97
CA SER A 111 12.44 -4.34 8.17
C SER A 111 11.57 -4.37 9.41
N LEU A 112 10.76 -5.43 9.58
CA LEU A 112 9.88 -5.58 10.74
C LEU A 112 10.67 -5.73 12.04
N ALA A 113 11.85 -6.36 11.98
CA ALA A 113 12.74 -6.48 13.14
C ALA A 113 13.19 -5.11 13.68
N LEU A 114 13.30 -4.07 12.83
CA LEU A 114 13.65 -2.71 13.26
C LEU A 114 12.62 -2.10 14.20
N PHE A 115 11.36 -2.55 14.16
CA PHE A 115 10.26 -2.04 15.00
C PHE A 115 9.94 -2.91 16.21
N SER A 116 10.59 -4.07 16.33
CA SER A 116 10.35 -5.00 17.45
C SER A 116 10.68 -4.35 18.80
N PRO A 117 9.88 -4.58 19.85
CA PRO A 117 10.26 -4.16 21.19
C PRO A 117 11.56 -4.83 21.66
N ASP A 118 12.26 -4.17 22.58
CA ASP A 118 13.53 -4.66 23.12
C ASP A 118 13.31 -6.02 23.84
N PRO A 119 14.04 -7.09 23.44
CA PRO A 119 13.93 -8.39 24.09
C PRO A 119 14.31 -8.40 25.57
N LEU A 120 14.97 -7.36 26.11
CA LEU A 120 15.26 -7.29 27.55
C LEU A 120 13.99 -7.23 28.42
N THR A 121 12.84 -6.87 27.83
CA THR A 121 11.55 -6.82 28.52
C THR A 121 10.76 -8.13 28.46
N GLU A 122 11.04 -9.02 27.52
CA GLU A 122 10.31 -10.28 27.36
C GLU A 122 11.30 -11.41 27.11
N GLY A 123 11.38 -12.41 28.00
CA GLY A 123 12.39 -13.49 28.01
C GLY A 123 12.35 -14.47 26.82
N ASP A 124 12.01 -14.01 25.62
CA ASP A 124 11.80 -14.81 24.42
C ASP A 124 13.07 -14.91 23.56
N ARG A 125 13.49 -16.15 23.29
CA ARG A 125 14.78 -16.51 22.67
C ARG A 125 14.67 -16.90 21.19
N SER A 126 13.53 -16.70 20.51
CA SER A 126 13.20 -17.50 19.33
C SER A 126 13.45 -16.93 17.92
N SER A 127 14.19 -15.83 17.69
CA SER A 127 14.46 -15.38 16.29
C SER A 127 15.89 -14.85 16.08
N SER A 128 16.65 -15.54 15.21
CA SER A 128 18.09 -15.36 15.00
C SER A 128 18.48 -14.65 13.69
N LEU A 129 17.54 -14.00 13.01
CA LEU A 129 17.76 -13.51 11.63
C LEU A 129 18.19 -12.05 11.55
N SER A 130 17.74 -11.20 12.47
CA SER A 130 18.28 -9.85 12.61
C SER A 130 19.43 -9.90 13.60
N SER A 131 20.55 -9.27 13.24
CA SER A 131 21.63 -9.06 14.19
C SER A 131 21.07 -8.35 15.43
N PRO A 132 21.31 -8.88 16.65
CA PRO A 132 20.67 -8.40 17.88
C PRO A 132 20.74 -6.87 18.07
N SER A 133 21.79 -6.22 17.58
CA SER A 133 22.01 -4.77 17.70
C SER A 133 20.99 -3.91 16.95
N THR A 134 20.49 -4.36 15.80
CA THR A 134 19.61 -3.56 14.94
C THR A 134 18.13 -3.72 15.28
N ARG A 135 17.79 -4.71 16.11
CA ARG A 135 16.42 -4.97 16.51
C ARG A 135 15.88 -3.81 17.33
N GLY A 136 14.69 -3.32 16.97
CA GLY A 136 13.98 -2.29 17.72
C GLY A 136 14.54 -0.86 17.63
N VAL A 137 15.58 -0.61 16.83
CA VAL A 137 16.15 0.75 16.66
C VAL A 137 15.13 1.77 16.13
N LEU A 138 14.08 1.32 15.44
CA LEU A 138 12.97 2.15 14.96
C LEU A 138 11.67 1.96 15.77
N HIS A 139 11.69 1.25 16.90
CA HIS A 139 10.49 1.08 17.74
C HIS A 139 9.91 2.43 18.18
N HIS A 140 10.76 3.41 18.49
CA HIS A 140 10.34 4.76 18.85
C HIS A 140 9.51 5.46 17.74
N VAL A 141 9.75 5.11 16.47
CA VAL A 141 8.99 5.66 15.33
C VAL A 141 7.52 5.23 15.40
N SER A 142 7.25 3.95 15.71
CA SER A 142 5.88 3.43 15.83
C SER A 142 5.19 3.93 17.09
N THR A 143 5.87 3.95 18.24
CA THR A 143 5.26 4.39 19.51
C THR A 143 4.95 5.87 19.55
N GLU A 144 5.86 6.73 19.06
CA GLU A 144 5.65 8.19 19.10
C GLU A 144 4.64 8.68 18.05
N SER A 145 4.42 7.91 16.97
CA SER A 145 3.39 8.21 15.97
C SER A 145 2.04 7.57 16.28
N GLY A 146 2.02 6.53 17.11
CA GLY A 146 0.84 5.70 17.35
C GLY A 146 0.44 4.84 16.15
N VAL A 147 1.34 4.64 15.18
CA VAL A 147 1.17 3.74 14.04
C VAL A 147 1.63 2.33 14.43
N MET A 148 0.77 1.35 14.22
CA MET A 148 1.06 -0.06 14.44
C MET A 148 1.86 -0.63 13.28
N VAL A 149 2.89 -1.42 13.60
CA VAL A 149 3.64 -2.22 12.62
C VAL A 149 3.53 -3.68 13.09
N PRO A 150 3.21 -4.64 12.21
CA PRO A 150 3.16 -6.05 12.60
C PRO A 150 4.48 -6.50 13.22
N ARG A 151 4.40 -7.24 14.32
CA ARG A 151 5.58 -7.87 14.91
C ARG A 151 5.98 -9.07 14.07
N LEU A 152 7.26 -9.21 13.78
CA LEU A 152 7.80 -10.45 13.23
C LEU A 152 7.86 -11.51 14.33
N LEU A 153 7.01 -12.53 14.24
CA LEU A 153 6.95 -13.62 15.22
C LEU A 153 7.88 -14.77 14.82
N TYR A 154 7.93 -15.10 13.53
CA TYR A 154 8.79 -16.17 13.02
C TYR A 154 9.11 -15.95 11.54
N HIS A 155 10.30 -16.35 11.12
CA HIS A 155 10.73 -16.36 9.73
C HIS A 155 11.43 -17.69 9.46
N ASP A 156 10.94 -18.38 8.43
CA ASP A 156 11.45 -19.64 7.94
C ASP A 156 12.06 -19.45 6.54
N PRO A 157 13.37 -19.24 6.45
CA PRO A 157 14.03 -19.01 5.17
C PRO A 157 14.04 -20.26 4.28
N ALA A 158 13.88 -21.46 4.83
CA ALA A 158 13.90 -22.70 4.06
C ALA A 158 12.59 -22.91 3.29
N ASN A 159 11.47 -22.53 3.89
CA ASN A 159 10.15 -22.60 3.26
C ASN A 159 9.68 -21.26 2.68
N HIS A 160 10.47 -20.20 2.83
CA HIS A 160 10.09 -18.83 2.46
C HIS A 160 8.73 -18.45 3.06
N VAL A 161 8.63 -18.58 4.39
CA VAL A 161 7.45 -18.18 5.15
C VAL A 161 7.79 -17.14 6.22
N LEU A 162 6.97 -16.09 6.30
CA LEU A 162 6.92 -15.15 7.41
C LEU A 162 5.64 -15.34 8.20
N ILE A 163 5.76 -15.32 9.53
CA ILE A 163 4.63 -15.30 10.46
C ILE A 163 4.69 -14.01 11.26
N LEU A 164 3.63 -13.23 11.17
CA LEU A 164 3.50 -11.90 11.75
C LEU A 164 2.34 -11.86 12.75
N SER A 165 2.38 -10.94 13.72
CA SER A 165 1.23 -10.64 14.57
C SER A 165 0.08 -10.09 13.73
N ASP A 166 -1.14 -10.51 14.00
CA ASP A 166 -2.33 -9.99 13.34
C ASP A 166 -2.76 -8.66 13.96
N LEU A 167 -2.83 -7.60 13.15
CA LEU A 167 -3.33 -6.29 13.59
C LEU A 167 -4.86 -6.25 13.73
N GLY A 168 -5.53 -7.39 13.52
CA GLY A 168 -6.97 -7.54 13.60
C GLY A 168 -7.65 -7.38 12.24
N PRO A 169 -8.99 -7.49 12.20
CA PRO A 169 -9.79 -7.41 10.97
C PRO A 169 -9.95 -5.97 10.48
N LEU A 170 -8.82 -5.26 10.31
CA LEU A 170 -8.79 -3.87 9.86
C LEU A 170 -8.87 -3.82 8.32
N PRO A 171 -9.75 -2.98 7.73
CA PRO A 171 -9.69 -2.70 6.31
C PRO A 171 -8.45 -1.85 5.97
N ASP A 172 -7.89 -2.04 4.78
CA ASP A 172 -6.96 -1.08 4.20
C ASP A 172 -7.70 0.15 3.63
N LEU A 173 -7.00 1.27 3.46
CA LEU A 173 -7.60 2.50 2.92
C LEU A 173 -8.16 2.32 1.51
N SER A 174 -7.62 1.43 0.68
CA SER A 174 -8.22 1.15 -0.64
C SER A 174 -9.61 0.52 -0.49
N LYS A 175 -9.79 -0.40 0.48
CA LYS A 175 -11.10 -0.98 0.82
C LYS A 175 -12.07 0.05 1.42
N VAL A 176 -11.57 1.01 2.20
CA VAL A 176 -12.42 2.10 2.73
C VAL A 176 -13.04 2.93 1.60
N PHE A 177 -12.29 3.19 0.53
CA PHE A 177 -12.73 3.99 -0.61
C PHE A 177 -13.15 3.15 -1.83
N ILE A 178 -13.48 1.87 -1.64
CA ILE A 178 -13.74 0.90 -2.72
C ILE A 178 -14.82 1.37 -3.70
N GLU A 179 -15.81 2.14 -3.23
CA GLU A 179 -16.89 2.65 -4.07
C GLU A 179 -16.38 3.57 -5.19
N LEU A 180 -15.32 4.34 -4.93
CA LEU A 180 -14.69 5.20 -5.95
C LEU A 180 -13.98 4.40 -7.04
N GLY A 181 -13.94 3.07 -6.91
CA GLY A 181 -13.01 2.21 -7.62
C GLY A 181 -11.64 2.26 -6.97
N GLY A 182 -10.61 1.96 -7.74
CA GLY A 182 -9.24 2.00 -7.23
C GLY A 182 -8.77 0.70 -6.60
N SER A 183 -9.57 -0.37 -6.63
CA SER A 183 -9.11 -1.72 -6.31
C SER A 183 -8.24 -2.25 -7.45
N THR A 184 -7.14 -2.90 -7.10
CA THR A 184 -6.45 -3.78 -8.04
C THR A 184 -7.38 -4.95 -8.35
N PRO A 185 -7.63 -5.28 -9.64
CA PRO A 185 -8.42 -6.44 -9.98
C PRO A 185 -7.74 -7.68 -9.39
N ASP A 186 -8.53 -8.56 -8.77
CA ASP A 186 -7.98 -9.81 -8.26
C ASP A 186 -7.31 -10.55 -9.40
N SER A 187 -6.06 -10.91 -9.17
CA SER A 187 -5.27 -11.79 -10.00
C SER A 187 -6.02 -13.09 -10.29
N ALA A 188 -6.60 -13.18 -11.48
CA ALA A 188 -7.14 -14.38 -12.14
C ALA A 188 -7.97 -15.34 -11.24
N GLY A 189 -9.25 -15.01 -11.03
CA GLY A 189 -10.30 -16.01 -10.78
C GLY A 189 -10.51 -16.50 -9.35
N GLY A 190 -9.89 -15.89 -8.35
CA GLY A 190 -10.04 -16.26 -6.94
C GLY A 190 -11.18 -15.52 -6.25
N ALA A 191 -12.30 -16.22 -6.01
CA ALA A 191 -13.46 -15.82 -5.20
C ALA A 191 -14.40 -14.75 -5.81
N SER A 192 -15.67 -15.13 -5.92
CA SER A 192 -16.80 -14.22 -6.13
C SER A 192 -16.70 -13.08 -5.12
N TRP A 193 -16.54 -11.84 -5.62
CA TRP A 193 -16.68 -10.62 -4.83
C TRP A 193 -18.05 -10.63 -4.17
N GLN A 194 -18.13 -11.10 -2.92
CA GLN A 194 -19.11 -10.50 -2.03
C GLN A 194 -18.61 -9.08 -1.88
N THR A 195 -19.36 -8.13 -2.44
CA THR A 195 -19.07 -6.71 -2.30
C THR A 195 -18.84 -6.47 -0.81
N PRO A 196 -17.61 -6.11 -0.38
CA PRO A 196 -17.34 -5.94 1.03
C PRO A 196 -18.40 -4.99 1.57
N THR A 197 -19.09 -5.39 2.64
CA THR A 197 -20.06 -4.51 3.29
C THR A 197 -19.34 -3.18 3.54
N PRO A 198 -19.84 -2.04 3.04
CA PRO A 198 -19.11 -0.78 3.12
C PRO A 198 -18.66 -0.55 4.56
N SER A 199 -17.34 -0.49 4.77
CA SER A 199 -16.77 -0.27 6.11
C SER A 199 -17.24 1.07 6.68
N SER A 200 -17.64 2.00 5.81
CA SER A 200 -18.26 3.27 6.16
C SER A 200 -19.41 3.58 5.19
N PRO A 201 -20.67 3.22 5.49
CA PRO A 201 -21.82 3.42 4.60
C PRO A 201 -22.16 4.90 4.35
N ARG A 202 -21.42 5.84 4.96
CA ARG A 202 -21.68 7.28 4.92
C ARG A 202 -20.82 8.06 3.94
N LEU A 203 -19.80 7.47 3.31
CA LEU A 203 -18.89 8.23 2.44
C LEU A 203 -19.57 8.84 1.21
N GLY A 204 -20.73 8.32 0.78
CA GLY A 204 -21.57 8.94 -0.25
C GLY A 204 -22.26 10.25 0.18
N PHE A 205 -22.24 10.60 1.47
CA PHE A 205 -22.96 11.74 2.06
C PHE A 205 -21.99 12.70 2.76
N PRO A 206 -22.41 13.95 3.06
CA PRO A 206 -21.60 14.87 3.85
C PRO A 206 -21.23 14.25 5.21
N LEU A 207 -19.94 14.28 5.52
CA LEU A 207 -19.42 13.82 6.81
C LEU A 207 -19.62 14.88 7.89
N GLU A 208 -19.85 14.41 9.10
CA GLU A 208 -19.86 15.24 10.30
C GLU A 208 -18.45 15.69 10.68
N ALA A 209 -18.36 16.77 11.45
CA ALA A 209 -17.07 17.34 11.85
C ALA A 209 -16.17 16.34 12.60
N HIS A 210 -16.76 15.45 13.40
CA HIS A 210 -16.03 14.43 14.13
C HIS A 210 -15.47 13.34 13.20
N GLU A 211 -16.21 12.92 12.18
CA GLU A 211 -15.77 11.95 11.17
C GLU A 211 -14.60 12.54 10.34
N ILE A 212 -14.72 13.80 9.91
CA ILE A 212 -13.63 14.53 9.23
C ILE A 212 -12.39 14.59 10.13
N SER A 213 -12.56 14.82 11.43
CA SER A 213 -11.47 14.82 12.41
C SER A 213 -10.78 13.45 12.51
N THR A 214 -11.54 12.35 12.50
CA THR A 214 -11.01 10.98 12.49
C THR A 214 -10.11 10.76 11.26
N TYR A 215 -10.59 11.10 10.06
CA TYR A 215 -9.79 10.99 8.84
C TYR A 215 -8.55 11.88 8.85
N ARG A 216 -8.65 13.09 9.41
CA ARG A 216 -7.48 13.97 9.61
C ARG A 216 -6.45 13.31 10.53
N ARG A 217 -6.87 12.69 11.63
CA ARG A 217 -5.97 12.00 12.57
C ARG A 217 -5.25 10.81 11.93
N ILE A 218 -5.92 10.07 11.04
CA ILE A 218 -5.25 9.01 10.24
C ILE A 218 -4.09 9.61 9.47
N GLY A 219 -4.35 10.70 8.73
CA GLY A 219 -3.33 11.45 8.02
C GLY A 219 -2.20 11.90 8.95
N GLU A 220 -2.54 12.49 10.10
CA GLU A 220 -1.56 12.99 11.07
C GLU A 220 -0.61 11.91 11.61
N LYS A 221 -1.15 10.75 11.99
CA LYS A 221 -0.35 9.61 12.47
C LYS A 221 0.62 9.13 11.39
N LEU A 222 0.14 8.96 10.15
CA LEU A 222 0.97 8.57 9.01
C LEU A 222 2.04 9.61 8.69
N GLY A 223 1.67 10.90 8.64
CA GLY A 223 2.61 11.98 8.37
C GLY A 223 3.73 12.05 9.42
N MET A 224 3.39 11.88 10.70
CA MET A 224 4.37 11.79 11.79
C MET A 224 5.27 10.56 11.65
N PHE A 225 4.67 9.39 11.37
CA PHE A 225 5.40 8.13 11.18
C PHE A 225 6.44 8.23 10.06
N PHE A 226 6.02 8.66 8.86
CA PHE A 226 6.92 8.78 7.73
C PHE A 226 7.95 9.90 7.90
N ALA A 227 7.63 11.01 8.57
CA ALA A 227 8.64 12.03 8.83
C ALA A 227 9.80 11.50 9.68
N ARG A 228 9.48 10.70 10.70
CA ARG A 228 10.48 10.07 11.58
C ARG A 228 11.22 8.94 10.88
N LEU A 229 10.49 8.08 10.16
CA LEU A 229 11.10 7.02 9.36
C LEU A 229 12.11 7.60 8.35
N HIS A 230 11.74 8.70 7.70
CA HIS A 230 12.56 9.35 6.68
C HIS A 230 13.67 10.25 7.25
N ASP A 231 13.69 10.48 8.56
CA ASP A 231 14.72 11.30 9.18
C ASP A 231 16.09 10.63 9.02
N THR A 232 17.13 11.43 8.73
CA THR A 232 18.49 10.91 8.54
C THR A 232 19.04 10.25 9.81
N SER A 233 18.48 10.53 10.99
CA SER A 233 18.80 9.81 12.23
C SER A 233 18.39 8.34 12.18
N SER A 234 17.28 7.98 11.51
CA SER A 234 16.82 6.59 11.38
C SER A 234 17.86 5.72 10.67
N ILE A 235 18.39 6.17 9.52
CA ILE A 235 19.52 5.48 8.85
C ILE A 235 20.73 5.39 9.78
N ARG A 236 21.11 6.52 10.41
CA ARG A 236 22.31 6.58 11.26
C ARG A 236 22.21 5.62 12.45
N SER A 237 21.04 5.49 13.06
CA SER A 237 20.78 4.55 14.15
C SER A 237 20.97 3.10 13.69
N ILE A 238 20.42 2.74 12.52
CA ILE A 238 20.54 1.37 11.97
C ILE A 238 22.01 1.05 11.62
N LEU A 239 22.68 1.96 10.89
CA LEU A 239 24.09 1.77 10.52
C LEU A 239 25.02 1.81 11.72
N GLY A 240 24.71 2.63 12.73
CA GLY A 240 25.48 2.74 13.97
C GLY A 240 25.40 1.46 14.79
N ALA A 241 24.20 0.90 14.95
CA ALA A 241 23.99 -0.37 15.63
C ALA A 241 24.79 -1.51 14.99
N ALA A 242 24.76 -1.63 13.67
CA ALA A 242 25.49 -2.68 12.95
C ALA A 242 27.02 -2.56 13.04
N ARG A 243 27.56 -1.34 13.15
CA ARG A 243 29.01 -1.12 13.31
C ARG A 243 29.52 -1.58 14.68
N HIS A 244 28.71 -1.42 15.73
CA HIS A 244 29.08 -1.85 17.07
C HIS A 244 29.35 -3.36 17.12
N GLU A 245 28.57 -4.17 16.40
CA GLU A 245 28.79 -5.62 16.33
C GLU A 245 30.02 -5.99 15.51
N GLN A 246 30.25 -5.34 14.36
CA GLN A 246 31.43 -5.62 13.53
C GLN A 246 32.74 -5.24 14.25
N GLY A 247 32.71 -4.16 15.05
CA GLY A 247 33.86 -3.72 15.85
C GLY A 247 34.29 -4.72 16.93
N GLU A 248 33.36 -5.46 17.53
CA GLU A 248 33.71 -6.54 18.46
C GLU A 248 34.32 -7.76 17.75
N VAL A 249 33.88 -8.06 16.53
CA VAL A 249 34.37 -9.22 15.76
C VAL A 249 35.74 -8.96 15.12
N LEU A 250 36.02 -7.72 14.71
CA LEU A 250 37.25 -7.35 13.99
C LEU A 250 38.52 -7.27 14.84
N LEU A 251 38.46 -7.48 16.16
CA LEU A 251 39.66 -7.65 17.00
C LEU A 251 40.44 -8.96 16.74
N ARG A 252 40.03 -9.79 15.77
CA ARG A 252 40.63 -11.11 15.54
C ARG A 252 41.30 -11.38 14.19
N ASP A 253 41.23 -10.50 13.20
CA ASP A 253 41.84 -10.78 11.89
C ASP A 253 42.88 -9.73 11.48
N ARG A 254 44.17 -10.10 11.57
CA ARG A 254 45.35 -9.25 11.32
C ARG A 254 45.69 -9.09 9.84
N SER A 255 44.84 -9.55 8.92
CA SER A 255 45.19 -9.71 7.50
C SER A 255 45.10 -8.42 6.66
N GLY A 256 44.65 -7.29 7.22
CA GLY A 256 44.82 -5.96 6.59
C GLY A 256 44.04 -5.73 5.28
N GLN A 257 43.23 -6.69 4.83
CA GLN A 257 42.34 -6.52 3.70
C GLN A 257 40.99 -6.00 4.19
N GLN A 258 40.66 -4.75 3.82
CA GLN A 258 39.30 -4.23 3.94
C GLN A 258 38.41 -5.08 3.02
N SER A 259 37.64 -6.00 3.59
CA SER A 259 36.58 -6.66 2.84
C SER A 259 35.59 -5.59 2.35
N PRO A 260 35.05 -5.74 1.13
CA PRO A 260 33.98 -4.87 0.66
C PRO A 260 32.89 -4.88 1.74
N GLN A 261 32.57 -3.70 2.26
CA GLN A 261 31.64 -3.48 3.35
C GLN A 261 30.31 -4.12 2.97
N ALA A 262 30.08 -5.35 3.45
CA ALA A 262 28.87 -6.09 3.12
C ALA A 262 27.66 -5.22 3.49
N ASP A 263 26.74 -5.06 2.55
CA ASP A 263 25.52 -4.30 2.80
C ASP A 263 24.81 -4.91 4.01
N VAL A 264 24.72 -4.12 5.07
CA VAL A 264 24.21 -4.52 6.40
C VAL A 264 22.73 -4.91 6.34
N PHE A 265 22.01 -4.42 5.34
CA PHE A 265 20.59 -4.63 5.17
C PHE A 265 20.32 -5.47 3.93
N PRO A 266 19.49 -6.52 4.00
CA PRO A 266 19.18 -7.33 2.84
C PRO A 266 18.59 -6.45 1.75
N SER A 267 18.96 -6.76 0.51
CA SER A 267 18.42 -6.09 -0.66
C SER A 267 18.15 -7.14 -1.73
N VAL A 268 17.20 -6.84 -2.60
CA VAL A 268 16.89 -7.66 -3.78
C VAL A 268 17.23 -6.82 -5.00
N PRO A 269 18.47 -6.88 -5.53
CA PRO A 269 18.88 -6.04 -6.65
C PRO A 269 17.98 -6.22 -7.88
N GLU A 270 17.48 -7.43 -8.10
CA GLU A 270 16.55 -7.77 -9.19
C GLU A 270 15.24 -6.96 -9.09
N MET A 271 14.85 -6.54 -7.89
CA MET A 271 13.66 -5.72 -7.66
C MET A 271 13.69 -4.44 -8.48
N LYS A 272 14.85 -3.77 -8.57
CA LYS A 272 14.97 -2.54 -9.35
C LYS A 272 14.70 -2.82 -10.84
N THR A 273 15.19 -3.94 -11.35
CA THR A 273 14.95 -4.38 -12.73
C THR A 273 13.48 -4.73 -12.96
N VAL A 274 12.85 -5.49 -12.05
CA VAL A 274 11.43 -5.85 -12.14
C VAL A 274 10.55 -4.60 -12.14
N ILE A 275 10.81 -3.64 -11.24
CA ILE A 275 10.09 -2.36 -11.20
C ILE A 275 10.35 -1.57 -12.49
N HIS A 276 11.58 -1.51 -13.00
CA HIS A 276 11.86 -0.83 -14.26
C HIS A 276 11.01 -1.38 -15.42
N GLU A 277 11.01 -2.70 -15.60
CA GLU A 277 10.34 -3.36 -16.71
C GLU A 277 8.81 -3.33 -16.59
N HIS A 278 8.26 -3.54 -15.39
CA HIS A 278 6.82 -3.75 -15.20
C HIS A 278 6.08 -2.53 -14.65
N VAL A 279 6.79 -1.55 -14.10
CA VAL A 279 6.20 -0.32 -13.54
C VAL A 279 6.55 0.89 -14.37
N ILE A 280 7.83 1.08 -14.70
CA ILE A 280 8.28 2.32 -15.35
C ILE A 280 8.07 2.30 -16.85
N LYS A 281 8.56 1.26 -17.55
CA LYS A 281 8.44 1.18 -19.03
C LYS A 281 6.99 1.24 -19.56
N PRO A 282 5.98 0.64 -18.91
CA PRO A 282 4.60 0.73 -19.37
C PRO A 282 4.06 2.16 -19.49
N ILE A 283 4.60 3.12 -18.72
CA ILE A 283 4.18 4.54 -18.75
C ILE A 283 4.27 5.10 -20.17
N ARG A 284 5.31 4.75 -20.93
CA ARG A 284 5.44 5.17 -22.34
C ARG A 284 4.21 4.76 -23.15
N SER A 285 3.85 3.48 -23.06
CA SER A 285 2.68 2.94 -23.77
C SER A 285 1.36 3.52 -23.26
N HIS A 286 1.29 3.87 -21.97
CA HIS A 286 0.13 4.52 -21.38
C HIS A 286 -0.07 5.93 -21.92
N LEU A 287 0.99 6.73 -22.01
CA LEU A 287 0.94 8.10 -22.55
C LEU A 287 0.47 8.12 -24.01
N LEU A 288 1.01 7.22 -24.84
CA LEU A 288 0.66 7.12 -26.28
C LEU A 288 -0.81 6.73 -26.56
N LYS A 289 -1.55 6.25 -25.54
CA LYS A 289 -2.99 5.96 -25.67
C LYS A 289 -3.86 7.23 -25.67
N PHE A 290 -3.31 8.41 -25.40
CA PHE A 290 -4.07 9.67 -25.26
C PHE A 290 -3.60 10.78 -26.21
N PRO A 291 -3.66 10.58 -27.54
CA PRO A 291 -3.23 11.59 -28.51
C PRO A 291 -4.03 12.91 -28.43
N SER A 292 -5.15 12.96 -27.72
CA SER A 292 -5.92 14.18 -27.45
C SER A 292 -5.36 15.03 -26.29
N LEU A 293 -4.50 14.46 -25.43
CA LEU A 293 -3.93 15.14 -24.26
C LEU A 293 -2.50 15.63 -24.51
N LEU A 294 -1.75 14.89 -25.32
CA LEU A 294 -0.36 15.18 -25.69
C LEU A 294 -0.04 14.52 -27.04
N ASP A 295 0.92 15.09 -27.76
CA ASP A 295 1.47 14.47 -28.95
C ASP A 295 2.56 13.43 -28.61
N GLU A 296 3.01 12.68 -29.62
CA GLU A 296 4.03 11.64 -29.45
C GLU A 296 5.36 12.21 -28.93
N ALA A 297 5.78 13.39 -29.41
CA ALA A 297 7.04 14.00 -29.01
C ALA A 297 7.03 14.39 -27.52
N GLU A 298 5.92 14.97 -27.05
CA GLU A 298 5.73 15.28 -25.64
C GLU A 298 5.68 13.99 -24.80
N ALA A 299 4.96 12.95 -25.24
CA ALA A 299 4.91 11.67 -24.53
C ALA A 299 6.31 11.07 -24.31
N GLU A 300 7.18 11.13 -25.33
CA GLU A 300 8.57 10.67 -25.21
C GLU A 300 9.39 11.51 -24.24
N ILE A 301 9.24 12.84 -24.25
CA ILE A 301 9.94 13.73 -23.30
C ILE A 301 9.54 13.41 -21.86
N LEU A 302 8.24 13.27 -21.59
CA LEU A 302 7.73 12.98 -20.25
C LEU A 302 8.17 11.60 -19.78
N PHE A 303 8.10 10.58 -20.65
CA PHE A 303 8.59 9.24 -20.32
C PHE A 303 10.10 9.23 -20.03
N ALA A 304 10.91 9.86 -20.89
CA ALA A 304 12.36 9.92 -20.71
C ALA A 304 12.74 10.58 -19.37
N ALA A 305 12.02 11.62 -18.94
CA ALA A 305 12.24 12.26 -17.65
C ALA A 305 11.93 11.32 -16.47
N VAL A 306 10.81 10.58 -16.53
CA VAL A 306 10.45 9.58 -15.51
C VAL A 306 11.48 8.46 -15.44
N GLU A 307 11.87 7.90 -16.59
CA GLU A 307 12.84 6.80 -16.66
C GLU A 307 14.22 7.24 -16.16
N ALA A 308 14.69 8.42 -16.58
CA ALA A 308 15.95 8.97 -16.13
C ALA A 308 15.96 9.19 -14.60
N ASP A 309 14.89 9.75 -14.03
CA ASP A 309 14.81 9.91 -12.58
C ASP A 309 14.72 8.58 -11.85
N PHE A 310 14.04 7.56 -12.38
CA PHE A 310 14.03 6.23 -11.76
C PHE A 310 15.41 5.56 -11.75
N LEU A 311 16.14 5.65 -12.86
CA LEU A 311 17.46 5.01 -12.99
C LEU A 311 18.56 5.72 -12.20
N ARG A 312 18.41 7.04 -11.98
CA ARG A 312 19.32 7.89 -11.20
C ARG A 312 19.67 7.28 -9.83
N PRO A 313 20.96 7.25 -9.43
CA PRO A 313 21.35 6.93 -8.06
C PRO A 313 20.75 7.93 -7.06
N THR A 314 20.22 7.45 -5.94
CA THR A 314 19.74 8.32 -4.86
C THR A 314 20.94 8.96 -4.15
N PRO A 315 21.11 10.29 -4.21
CA PRO A 315 22.24 10.94 -3.59
C PRO A 315 22.12 10.90 -2.05
N PRO A 316 23.24 10.95 -1.31
CA PRO A 316 23.24 10.74 0.14
C PRO A 316 22.26 11.62 0.94
N GLU A 317 22.02 12.83 0.49
CA GLU A 317 21.10 13.79 1.10
C GLU A 317 19.61 13.42 0.98
N GLU A 318 19.26 12.64 -0.05
CA GLU A 318 17.92 12.11 -0.32
C GLU A 318 17.69 10.72 0.32
N GLN A 319 18.76 10.03 0.71
CA GLN A 319 18.67 8.67 1.26
C GLN A 319 17.94 8.66 2.60
N CYS A 320 16.95 7.80 2.70
CA CYS A 320 16.23 7.49 3.94
C CYS A 320 15.82 6.01 3.99
N VAL A 321 15.40 5.54 5.17
CA VAL A 321 14.68 4.28 5.30
C VAL A 321 13.31 4.47 4.68
N VAL A 322 12.86 3.55 3.83
CA VAL A 322 11.57 3.64 3.16
C VAL A 322 10.81 2.32 3.29
N LEU A 323 9.49 2.40 3.16
CA LEU A 323 8.61 1.26 2.94
C LEU A 323 8.83 0.70 1.52
N GLY A 324 8.95 1.56 0.51
CA GLY A 324 9.30 1.22 -0.86
C GLY A 324 8.14 0.91 -1.80
N ASP A 325 6.97 0.56 -1.26
CA ASP A 325 5.69 0.43 -1.99
C ASP A 325 4.56 1.05 -1.15
N CYS A 326 4.60 2.38 -1.00
CA CYS A 326 3.70 3.11 -0.12
C CYS A 326 2.42 3.54 -0.85
N TRP A 327 1.40 2.69 -0.82
CA TRP A 327 0.10 2.97 -1.41
C TRP A 327 -1.05 2.76 -0.43
N THR A 328 -2.27 3.14 -0.81
CA THR A 328 -3.44 3.02 0.09
C THR A 328 -3.76 1.59 0.55
N GLY A 329 -3.24 0.56 -0.13
CA GLY A 329 -3.40 -0.84 0.26
C GLY A 329 -2.50 -1.27 1.43
N THR A 330 -1.40 -0.55 1.69
CA THR A 330 -0.47 -0.86 2.78
C THR A 330 -0.83 -0.19 4.11
N VAL A 331 -1.92 0.58 4.13
CA VAL A 331 -2.40 1.32 5.31
C VAL A 331 -3.69 0.71 5.81
N LEU A 332 -3.63 0.04 6.96
CA LEU A 332 -4.78 -0.48 7.69
C LEU A 332 -5.36 0.59 8.63
N VAL A 333 -6.67 0.65 8.78
CA VAL A 333 -7.34 1.63 9.66
C VAL A 333 -8.42 1.00 10.52
N ASP A 334 -8.48 1.42 11.78
CA ASP A 334 -9.59 1.11 12.68
C ASP A 334 -10.54 2.30 12.74
N LEU A 335 -11.66 2.21 12.02
CA LEU A 335 -12.68 3.26 11.97
C LEU A 335 -13.79 3.07 13.01
N ARG A 336 -13.68 2.08 13.90
CA ARG A 336 -14.68 1.87 14.94
C ARG A 336 -14.67 3.07 15.90
N PRO A 337 -15.84 3.58 16.34
CA PRO A 337 -15.89 4.60 17.37
C PRO A 337 -15.21 4.07 18.63
N ALA A 338 -14.25 4.81 19.19
CA ALA A 338 -13.59 4.33 20.40
C ALA A 338 -14.61 4.28 21.55
N ALA A 339 -14.60 3.16 22.28
CA ALA A 339 -15.40 3.01 23.49
C ALA A 339 -14.90 4.02 24.53
N GLY A 340 -15.69 5.06 24.80
CA GLY A 340 -15.35 6.12 25.77
C GLY A 340 -15.17 7.51 25.20
N GLY A 341 -15.45 7.73 23.91
CA GLY A 341 -15.38 9.07 23.30
C GLY A 341 -13.95 9.58 23.09
N ASP A 342 -12.94 8.76 23.41
CA ASP A 342 -11.60 8.98 22.88
C ASP A 342 -11.66 8.89 21.36
N THR A 343 -10.89 9.73 20.71
CA THR A 343 -10.90 9.89 19.25
C THR A 343 -9.62 9.32 18.66
N ASP A 344 -8.95 8.44 19.41
CA ASP A 344 -7.75 7.79 18.91
C ASP A 344 -8.12 6.76 17.84
N VAL A 345 -7.50 6.90 16.68
CA VAL A 345 -7.76 6.08 15.50
C VAL A 345 -6.64 5.07 15.34
N GLY A 346 -6.97 3.78 15.24
CA GLY A 346 -5.97 2.76 14.95
C GLY A 346 -5.46 2.90 13.51
N VAL A 347 -4.15 2.97 13.33
CA VAL A 347 -3.51 2.99 12.00
C VAL A 347 -2.40 1.97 11.98
N GLY A 348 -2.37 1.11 10.97
CA GLY A 348 -1.32 0.10 10.76
C GLY A 348 -0.62 0.27 9.42
N VAL A 349 0.68 -0.01 9.35
CA VAL A 349 1.47 -0.03 8.11
C VAL A 349 2.05 -1.42 7.88
N ILE A 350 1.76 -2.01 6.73
CA ILE A 350 2.12 -3.39 6.35
C ILE A 350 2.97 -3.44 5.07
N ASP A 351 3.33 -4.66 4.63
CA ASP A 351 3.99 -4.95 3.35
C ASP A 351 5.39 -4.34 3.18
N TRP A 352 6.31 -4.68 4.10
CA TRP A 352 7.67 -4.12 4.14
C TRP A 352 8.69 -4.80 3.20
N GLU A 353 8.23 -5.56 2.21
CA GLU A 353 9.09 -6.37 1.33
C GLU A 353 9.89 -5.56 0.29
N PHE A 354 9.52 -4.29 0.09
CA PHE A 354 10.23 -3.35 -0.79
C PHE A 354 11.13 -2.36 -0.04
N SER A 355 11.25 -2.54 1.27
CA SER A 355 11.98 -1.63 2.14
C SER A 355 13.48 -1.62 1.86
N LYS A 356 14.11 -0.47 2.08
CA LYS A 356 15.55 -0.27 1.88
C LYS A 356 16.06 0.91 2.69
N LEU A 357 17.33 0.85 3.10
CA LEU A 357 17.98 1.92 3.87
C LEU A 357 18.41 3.13 3.04
N ARG A 358 18.47 3.01 1.71
CA ARG A 358 18.90 4.08 0.80
C ARG A 358 17.81 4.41 -0.21
N GLY A 359 16.59 4.47 0.29
CA GLY A 359 15.40 4.79 -0.48
C GLY A 359 15.17 6.28 -0.66
N ARG A 360 14.03 6.60 -1.27
CA ARG A 360 13.55 7.95 -1.54
C ARG A 360 12.31 8.23 -0.70
N GLY A 361 12.39 9.23 0.17
CA GLY A 361 11.34 9.51 1.14
C GLY A 361 10.22 10.33 0.51
N VAL A 362 10.44 11.65 0.39
CA VAL A 362 9.42 12.54 -0.18
C VAL A 362 9.13 12.22 -1.65
N ASN A 363 10.18 11.92 -2.43
CA ASN A 363 10.11 11.56 -3.86
C ASN A 363 9.99 10.04 -4.11
N GLY A 364 9.60 9.26 -3.09
CA GLY A 364 9.23 7.86 -3.22
C GLY A 364 7.96 7.63 -2.44
N ASP A 365 8.07 7.16 -1.20
CA ASP A 365 6.94 6.78 -0.35
C ASP A 365 5.85 7.85 -0.26
N VAL A 366 6.22 9.12 -0.01
CA VAL A 366 5.23 10.19 0.15
C VAL A 366 4.55 10.50 -1.19
N SER A 367 5.32 10.66 -2.27
CA SER A 367 4.79 10.90 -3.61
C SER A 367 3.83 9.79 -4.03
N GLN A 368 4.18 8.52 -3.77
CA GLN A 368 3.37 7.36 -4.10
C GLN A 368 2.07 7.33 -3.30
N PHE A 369 2.14 7.52 -1.98
CA PHE A 369 0.95 7.51 -1.13
C PHE A 369 -0.03 8.63 -1.51
N LEU A 370 0.49 9.84 -1.71
CA LEU A 370 -0.32 10.97 -2.13
C LEU A 370 -0.86 10.81 -3.55
N ALA A 371 -0.15 10.14 -4.45
CA ALA A 371 -0.65 9.84 -5.80
C ALA A 371 -1.88 8.93 -5.72
N HIS A 372 -1.88 7.95 -4.82
CA HIS A 372 -3.04 7.09 -4.59
C HIS A 372 -4.24 7.83 -3.99
N LEU A 373 -4.02 8.74 -3.05
CA LEU A 373 -5.09 9.61 -2.55
C LEU A 373 -5.59 10.56 -3.63
N GLU A 374 -4.72 11.05 -4.51
CA GLU A 374 -5.10 11.91 -5.63
C GLU A 374 -5.92 11.18 -6.69
N LEU A 375 -5.57 9.92 -7.00
CA LEU A 375 -6.37 9.05 -7.86
C LEU A 375 -7.81 8.92 -7.33
N LEU A 376 -7.97 8.63 -6.04
CA LEU A 376 -9.28 8.55 -5.39
C LEU A 376 -10.00 9.90 -5.42
N ARG A 377 -9.28 11.01 -5.19
CA ARG A 377 -9.85 12.36 -5.26
C ARG A 377 -10.39 12.69 -6.65
N VAL A 378 -9.64 12.40 -7.71
CA VAL A 378 -10.07 12.58 -9.10
C VAL A 378 -11.29 11.69 -9.41
N ALA A 379 -11.30 10.44 -8.95
CA ALA A 379 -12.44 9.54 -9.13
C ALA A 379 -13.70 10.04 -8.42
N ALA A 380 -13.58 10.55 -7.19
CA ALA A 380 -14.68 11.18 -6.47
C ALA A 380 -15.23 12.41 -7.21
N HIS A 381 -14.35 13.25 -7.76
CA HIS A 381 -14.73 14.41 -8.57
C HIS A 381 -15.35 14.06 -9.92
N ALA A 382 -15.10 12.85 -10.45
CA ALA A 382 -15.73 12.40 -11.68
C ALA A 382 -17.17 11.91 -11.48
N ARG A 383 -17.62 11.74 -10.23
CA ARG A 383 -19.01 11.39 -9.91
C ARG A 383 -19.94 12.61 -10.06
N PRO A 384 -21.25 12.39 -10.26
CA PRO A 384 -22.24 13.45 -10.22
C PRO A 384 -22.17 14.25 -8.91
N ASN A 385 -22.45 15.56 -8.99
CA ASN A 385 -22.38 16.48 -7.86
C ASN A 385 -23.16 15.96 -6.64
N GLY A 386 -22.56 16.11 -5.45
CA GLY A 386 -23.14 15.65 -4.18
C GLY A 386 -22.93 14.17 -3.85
N GLN A 387 -22.69 13.29 -4.82
CA GLN A 387 -22.61 11.82 -4.59
C GLN A 387 -21.27 11.34 -3.99
N ALA A 388 -20.30 12.23 -3.86
CA ALA A 388 -18.97 11.91 -3.33
C ALA A 388 -18.47 12.95 -2.32
N SER A 389 -19.37 13.75 -1.74
CA SER A 389 -19.01 14.83 -0.81
C SER A 389 -18.28 14.31 0.43
N GLY A 390 -18.72 13.17 0.98
CA GLY A 390 -18.06 12.53 2.12
C GLY A 390 -16.70 11.94 1.78
N HIS A 391 -16.61 11.24 0.65
CA HIS A 391 -15.35 10.75 0.08
C HIS A 391 -14.31 11.87 -0.05
N LEU A 392 -14.69 12.99 -0.69
CA LEU A 392 -13.80 14.14 -0.85
C LEU A 392 -13.38 14.73 0.50
N SER A 393 -14.30 14.84 1.45
CA SER A 393 -14.01 15.36 2.78
C SER A 393 -13.02 14.47 3.55
N ALA A 394 -13.21 13.15 3.50
CA ALA A 394 -12.30 12.18 4.11
C ALA A 394 -10.91 12.21 3.47
N ILE A 395 -10.82 12.14 2.14
CA ILE A 395 -9.55 12.14 1.40
C ILE A 395 -8.78 13.43 1.67
N ASN A 396 -9.45 14.59 1.56
CA ASN A 396 -8.80 15.87 1.83
C ASN A 396 -8.34 15.98 3.29
N ALA A 397 -9.11 15.47 4.25
CA ALA A 397 -8.71 15.45 5.66
C ALA A 397 -7.45 14.58 5.89
N ILE A 398 -7.38 13.39 5.29
CA ILE A 398 -6.18 12.54 5.34
C ILE A 398 -4.97 13.27 4.75
N ILE A 399 -5.11 13.85 3.55
CA ILE A 399 -4.02 14.60 2.90
C ILE A 399 -3.57 15.77 3.77
N GLU A 400 -4.50 16.57 4.30
CA GLU A 400 -4.22 17.72 5.17
C GLU A 400 -3.44 17.29 6.41
N GLY A 401 -3.92 16.27 7.13
CA GLY A 401 -3.27 15.73 8.31
C GLY A 401 -1.87 15.19 8.02
N PHE A 402 -1.74 14.43 6.92
CA PHE A 402 -0.49 13.83 6.48
C PHE A 402 0.55 14.88 6.15
N VAL A 403 0.26 15.77 5.20
CA VAL A 403 1.23 16.76 4.73
C VAL A 403 1.65 17.68 5.86
N ARG A 404 0.69 18.12 6.70
CA ARG A 404 0.97 18.99 7.84
C ARG A 404 1.96 18.35 8.81
N LYS A 405 1.71 17.11 9.25
CA LYS A 405 2.58 16.43 10.22
C LYS A 405 3.90 16.00 9.60
N TYR A 406 3.88 15.59 8.33
CA TYR A 406 5.11 15.24 7.63
C TYR A 406 6.06 16.44 7.54
N LYS A 407 5.57 17.58 7.03
CA LYS A 407 6.37 18.81 6.94
C LYS A 407 6.89 19.28 8.31
N LEU A 408 6.08 19.21 9.36
CA LEU A 408 6.50 19.60 10.71
C LEU A 408 7.63 18.72 11.26
N GLY A 409 7.64 17.43 10.92
CA GLY A 409 8.70 16.50 11.33
C GLY A 409 9.96 16.58 10.47
N GLN A 410 9.90 17.17 9.28
CA GLN A 410 11.08 17.40 8.44
C GLN A 410 11.88 18.60 8.97
N THR A 411 13.04 18.32 9.57
CA THR A 411 13.93 19.33 10.17
C THR A 411 14.79 20.08 9.15
N LYS A 412 14.91 19.55 7.93
CA LYS A 412 15.67 20.19 6.84
C LYS A 412 14.80 21.24 6.18
N SER A 413 15.21 22.51 6.27
CA SER A 413 14.68 23.55 5.38
C SER A 413 15.03 23.18 3.95
N SER A 414 14.04 22.73 3.19
CA SER A 414 14.15 22.35 1.78
C SER A 414 14.11 23.57 0.85
N ASP A 415 14.29 24.78 1.38
CA ASP A 415 14.29 26.01 0.59
C ASP A 415 15.45 26.01 -0.41
N GLY A 416 15.21 25.42 -1.57
CA GLY A 416 16.11 25.47 -2.72
C GLY A 416 16.28 24.16 -3.50
N ASP A 417 15.82 23.01 -2.99
CA ASP A 417 16.04 21.74 -3.73
C ASP A 417 14.97 21.51 -4.80
N SER A 418 15.10 22.27 -5.88
CA SER A 418 14.28 22.09 -7.08
C SER A 418 14.42 20.70 -7.70
N GLY A 419 15.54 19.99 -7.48
CA GLY A 419 15.77 18.65 -7.99
C GLY A 419 14.89 17.62 -7.28
N LEU A 420 14.88 17.66 -5.95
CA LEU A 420 14.02 16.80 -5.13
C LEU A 420 12.54 17.00 -5.45
N LEU A 421 12.12 18.25 -5.60
CA LEU A 421 10.74 18.58 -5.95
C LEU A 421 10.35 18.08 -7.35
N ARG A 422 11.24 18.20 -8.34
CA ARG A 422 11.03 17.60 -9.68
C ARG A 422 10.89 16.08 -9.59
N SER A 423 11.78 15.41 -8.86
CA SER A 423 11.72 13.96 -8.65
C SER A 423 10.43 13.52 -7.96
N ALA A 424 9.95 14.31 -6.99
CA ALA A 424 8.67 14.05 -6.33
C ALA A 424 7.48 14.18 -7.30
N CYS A 425 7.46 15.21 -8.15
CA CYS A 425 6.44 15.38 -9.20
C CYS A 425 6.49 14.26 -10.25
N LEU A 426 7.68 13.83 -10.67
CA LEU A 426 7.85 12.71 -11.61
C LEU A 426 7.28 11.41 -11.03
N SER A 427 7.67 11.07 -9.81
CA SER A 427 7.20 9.85 -9.14
C SER A 427 5.69 9.89 -8.90
N HIS A 428 5.15 11.03 -8.47
CA HIS A 428 3.71 11.21 -8.25
C HIS A 428 2.91 11.11 -9.57
N GLY A 429 3.35 11.78 -10.63
CA GLY A 429 2.69 11.73 -11.93
C GLY A 429 2.74 10.34 -12.58
N ALA A 430 3.88 9.66 -12.48
CA ALA A 430 4.08 8.28 -12.93
C ALA A 430 3.11 7.32 -12.23
N GLU A 431 3.00 7.43 -10.90
CA GLU A 431 2.12 6.57 -10.11
C GLU A 431 0.64 6.81 -10.42
N ILE A 432 0.21 8.06 -10.63
CA ILE A 432 -1.15 8.36 -11.10
C ILE A 432 -1.42 7.69 -12.45
N ILE A 433 -0.49 7.78 -13.41
CA ILE A 433 -0.68 7.19 -14.74
C ILE A 433 -0.80 5.67 -14.64
N ASN A 434 0.09 5.02 -13.89
CA ASN A 434 0.04 3.58 -13.70
C ASN A 434 -1.21 3.13 -12.96
N GLY A 435 -1.56 3.81 -11.86
CA GLY A 435 -2.77 3.53 -11.09
C GLY A 435 -4.06 3.70 -11.90
N ALA A 436 -4.06 4.54 -12.95
CA ALA A 436 -5.19 4.62 -13.88
C ALA A 436 -5.41 3.30 -14.64
N PHE A 437 -4.37 2.50 -14.89
CA PHE A 437 -4.46 1.24 -15.64
C PHE A 437 -4.45 -0.01 -14.76
N TRP A 438 -3.83 0.04 -13.58
CA TRP A 438 -3.73 -1.12 -12.68
C TRP A 438 -4.94 -1.30 -11.78
N LYS A 439 -5.76 -0.26 -11.65
CA LYS A 439 -6.96 -0.29 -10.81
C LYS A 439 -8.21 -0.34 -11.66
N THR A 440 -9.26 -0.91 -11.08
CA THR A 440 -10.60 -0.93 -11.67
C THR A 440 -11.32 0.36 -11.27
N TRP A 441 -11.75 1.13 -12.26
CA TRP A 441 -12.43 2.41 -12.06
C TRP A 441 -13.87 2.36 -12.54
N THR A 442 -14.79 2.86 -11.73
CA THR A 442 -16.20 2.99 -12.11
C THR A 442 -16.42 4.31 -12.85
N CYS A 443 -16.81 4.23 -14.11
CA CYS A 443 -17.15 5.42 -14.90
C CYS A 443 -18.65 5.71 -14.80
N HIS A 444 -18.99 6.90 -14.30
CA HIS A 444 -20.38 7.37 -14.16
C HIS A 444 -20.79 8.38 -15.23
N ASP A 445 -19.93 8.61 -16.23
CA ASP A 445 -20.17 9.56 -17.29
C ASP A 445 -21.07 8.91 -18.37
N PRO A 446 -22.32 9.37 -18.53
CA PRO A 446 -23.26 8.79 -19.49
C PRO A 446 -22.85 9.04 -20.94
N GLU A 447 -22.00 10.05 -21.18
CA GLU A 447 -21.50 10.39 -22.51
C GLU A 447 -20.18 9.67 -22.84
N CYS A 448 -19.66 8.88 -21.91
CA CYS A 448 -18.40 8.16 -22.09
C CYS A 448 -18.49 7.17 -23.28
N PRO A 449 -17.75 7.40 -24.37
CA PRO A 449 -17.88 6.59 -25.58
C PRO A 449 -17.47 5.12 -25.39
N SER A 450 -16.57 4.85 -24.44
CA SER A 450 -16.12 3.50 -24.12
C SER A 450 -17.15 2.72 -23.31
N CYS A 451 -17.94 3.40 -22.46
CA CYS A 451 -18.92 2.76 -21.59
C CYS A 451 -20.26 2.52 -22.28
N THR A 452 -20.68 3.41 -23.17
CA THR A 452 -21.96 3.33 -23.90
C THR A 452 -22.06 2.15 -24.87
N LYS A 453 -20.93 1.70 -25.44
CA LYS A 453 -20.91 0.58 -26.41
C LYS A 453 -21.25 -0.78 -25.79
N THR A 454 -21.00 -0.96 -24.50
CA THR A 454 -21.22 -2.24 -23.80
C THR A 454 -22.69 -2.43 -23.40
N SER A 455 -23.49 -1.36 -23.39
CA SER A 455 -24.87 -1.39 -22.92
C SER A 455 -25.89 -1.78 -23.99
N GLN A 456 -25.49 -1.90 -25.27
CA GLN A 456 -26.41 -2.40 -26.28
C GLN A 456 -26.57 -3.92 -26.12
N PRO A 457 -27.78 -4.43 -25.82
CA PRO A 457 -28.01 -5.86 -25.74
C PRO A 457 -27.60 -6.50 -27.06
N PRO A 458 -26.96 -7.68 -27.05
CA PRO A 458 -26.54 -8.35 -28.27
C PRO A 458 -27.77 -8.50 -29.17
N SER A 459 -27.82 -7.73 -30.26
CA SER A 459 -28.94 -7.73 -31.17
C SER A 459 -29.04 -9.12 -31.77
N SER A 460 -30.19 -9.76 -31.55
CA SER A 460 -30.56 -11.06 -32.08
C SER A 460 -30.80 -10.99 -33.60
N SER A 461 -29.75 -10.76 -34.38
CA SER A 461 -29.80 -10.95 -35.83
C SER A 461 -29.06 -12.23 -36.20
N ALA A 462 -29.82 -13.33 -36.17
CA ALA A 462 -29.50 -14.55 -36.88
C ALA A 462 -29.62 -14.34 -38.40
N SER A 463 -28.95 -15.21 -39.17
CA SER A 463 -28.93 -15.36 -40.64
C SER A 463 -28.07 -14.31 -41.39
N SER A 464 -27.20 -14.63 -42.35
CA SER A 464 -26.80 -15.89 -43.00
C SER A 464 -25.58 -15.60 -43.90
N SER A 465 -24.61 -16.54 -43.91
CA SER A 465 -23.69 -16.93 -45.01
C SER A 465 -23.41 -15.97 -46.19
N SER A 466 -22.13 -15.63 -46.42
CA SER A 466 -21.32 -16.16 -47.56
C SER A 466 -19.96 -15.45 -47.72
N SER A 467 -18.89 -16.25 -47.58
CA SER A 467 -17.63 -16.34 -48.36
C SER A 467 -16.98 -15.13 -49.07
N SER A 468 -15.65 -15.06 -48.85
CA SER A 468 -14.56 -14.54 -49.72
C SER A 468 -14.50 -13.01 -49.90
N SER A 469 -13.37 -12.30 -49.92
CA SER A 469 -11.97 -12.63 -50.19
C SER A 469 -11.05 -11.48 -49.70
N SER A 470 -9.82 -11.83 -49.33
CA SER A 470 -8.57 -11.04 -49.38
C SER A 470 -8.63 -9.58 -49.88
N SER A 471 -8.27 -8.62 -49.03
CA SER A 471 -7.58 -7.39 -49.45
C SER A 471 -6.78 -6.74 -48.33
N ALA A 472 -5.59 -6.29 -48.71
CA ALA A 472 -4.50 -5.75 -47.93
C ALA A 472 -4.80 -4.48 -47.12
N ALA A 473 -4.13 -4.40 -45.97
CA ALA A 473 -3.41 -3.22 -45.46
C ALA A 473 -4.00 -1.84 -45.78
N ALA A 474 -5.12 -1.51 -45.13
CA ALA A 474 -5.40 -0.14 -44.72
C ALA A 474 -5.47 -0.14 -43.19
N ALA A 475 -4.31 0.06 -42.56
CA ALA A 475 -4.19 0.32 -41.13
C ALA A 475 -4.77 1.71 -40.82
N GLY A 476 -6.09 1.84 -40.97
CA GLY A 476 -6.83 2.97 -40.42
C GLY A 476 -6.80 2.81 -38.91
N GLN A 477 -5.98 3.62 -38.24
CA GLN A 477 -5.98 3.77 -36.80
C GLN A 477 -7.36 4.29 -36.36
N SER A 478 -8.32 3.37 -36.19
CA SER A 478 -9.54 3.65 -35.44
C SER A 478 -9.09 3.82 -33.99
N GLY A 479 -8.71 5.04 -33.62
CA GLY A 479 -8.27 5.39 -32.27
C GLY A 479 -9.26 4.83 -31.26
N THR A 480 -8.81 3.88 -30.43
CA THR A 480 -9.63 3.32 -29.37
C THR A 480 -9.97 4.45 -28.41
N MET A 481 -11.21 4.92 -28.43
CA MET A 481 -11.69 5.93 -27.50
C MET A 481 -11.47 5.44 -26.07
N GLN A 482 -10.75 6.25 -25.28
CA GLN A 482 -10.44 5.95 -23.89
C GLN A 482 -11.60 6.36 -22.97
N CYS A 483 -11.78 5.61 -21.89
CA CYS A 483 -12.81 5.86 -20.90
C CYS A 483 -12.57 7.22 -20.20
N SER A 484 -13.62 8.02 -19.99
CA SER A 484 -13.47 9.41 -19.53
C SER A 484 -12.84 9.53 -18.14
N ILE A 485 -13.10 8.61 -17.21
CA ILE A 485 -12.42 8.59 -15.91
C ILE A 485 -10.92 8.32 -16.08
N ILE A 486 -10.55 7.35 -16.91
CA ILE A 486 -9.13 7.04 -17.18
C ILE A 486 -8.44 8.25 -17.81
N THR A 487 -9.09 8.90 -18.78
CA THR A 487 -8.59 10.14 -19.40
C THR A 487 -8.37 11.24 -18.35
N LYS A 488 -9.30 11.43 -17.40
CA LYS A 488 -9.13 12.41 -16.30
C LYS A 488 -7.95 12.07 -15.40
N LEU A 489 -7.78 10.81 -15.02
CA LEU A 489 -6.66 10.35 -14.19
C LEU A 489 -5.32 10.54 -14.92
N VAL A 490 -5.22 10.12 -16.17
CA VAL A 490 -3.98 10.28 -16.97
C VAL A 490 -3.67 11.74 -17.24
N SER A 491 -4.67 12.56 -17.58
CA SER A 491 -4.51 14.01 -17.72
C SER A 491 -3.96 14.64 -16.44
N ARG A 492 -4.40 14.14 -15.27
CA ARG A 492 -3.90 14.60 -13.98
C ARG A 492 -2.43 14.23 -13.79
N GLY A 493 -2.05 12.98 -14.06
CA GLY A 493 -0.65 12.54 -13.99
C GLY A 493 0.27 13.33 -14.93
N ILE A 494 -0.16 13.54 -16.18
CA ILE A 494 0.57 14.37 -17.17
C ILE A 494 0.82 15.78 -16.64
N SER A 495 -0.13 16.37 -15.92
CA SER A 495 0.04 17.72 -15.37
C SER A 495 1.23 17.79 -14.40
N PHE A 496 1.41 16.77 -13.55
CA PHE A 496 2.58 16.67 -12.66
C PHE A 496 3.88 16.42 -13.44
N LEU A 497 3.86 15.57 -14.46
CA LEU A 497 5.04 15.34 -15.30
C LEU A 497 5.46 16.62 -16.03
N ARG A 498 4.51 17.36 -16.62
CA ARG A 498 4.72 18.69 -17.23
C ARG A 498 5.33 19.68 -16.23
N CYS A 499 4.81 19.71 -15.01
CA CYS A 499 5.36 20.54 -13.93
C CYS A 499 6.81 20.19 -13.61
N ALA A 500 7.20 18.92 -13.68
CA ALA A 500 8.56 18.48 -13.38
C ALA A 500 9.57 18.80 -14.50
N VAL A 501 9.14 18.76 -15.77
CA VAL A 501 10.00 19.04 -16.93
C VAL A 501 10.03 20.52 -17.33
N ALA A 502 9.17 21.35 -16.74
CA ALA A 502 9.15 22.79 -16.99
C ALA A 502 10.53 23.43 -16.72
N THR A 503 10.87 24.46 -17.49
CA THR A 503 12.09 25.24 -17.28
C THR A 503 12.04 26.02 -15.97
N GLU A 504 10.85 26.51 -15.63
CA GLU A 504 10.59 27.22 -14.37
C GLU A 504 10.74 26.31 -13.15
N PRO A 505 11.08 26.88 -11.98
CA PRO A 505 11.05 26.15 -10.72
C PRO A 505 9.67 25.52 -10.49
N PRO A 506 9.59 24.25 -10.02
CA PRO A 506 8.29 23.59 -9.87
C PRO A 506 7.32 24.32 -8.92
N ARG A 507 7.82 25.15 -7.98
CA ARG A 507 7.00 26.01 -7.11
C ARG A 507 6.10 26.99 -7.89
N LEU A 508 6.49 27.41 -9.09
CA LEU A 508 5.61 28.20 -9.97
C LEU A 508 4.63 27.28 -10.72
N GLY A 509 5.07 26.08 -11.06
CA GLY A 509 4.23 25.04 -11.64
C GLY A 509 3.13 24.56 -10.71
N THR A 510 3.33 24.50 -9.39
CA THR A 510 2.30 24.09 -8.42
C THR A 510 1.11 25.05 -8.37
N ALA A 511 1.35 26.36 -8.55
CA ALA A 511 0.27 27.33 -8.73
C ALA A 511 -0.57 27.00 -9.97
N THR A 512 0.08 26.57 -11.06
CA THR A 512 -0.60 26.13 -12.29
C THR A 512 -1.36 24.81 -12.05
N LEU A 513 -0.79 23.87 -11.31
CA LEU A 513 -1.48 22.63 -10.93
C LEU A 513 -2.76 22.90 -10.14
N ARG A 514 -2.76 23.91 -9.25
CA ARG A 514 -3.95 24.38 -8.53
C ARG A 514 -4.99 24.98 -9.48
N GLN A 515 -4.57 25.86 -10.39
CA GLN A 515 -5.45 26.54 -11.35
C GLN A 515 -6.12 25.57 -12.33
N ASN A 516 -5.40 24.53 -12.79
CA ASN A 516 -5.94 23.53 -13.69
C ASN A 516 -7.04 22.66 -13.05
N ILE A 517 -7.09 22.55 -11.72
CA ILE A 517 -8.25 21.93 -11.07
C ILE A 517 -9.47 22.85 -11.17
N ALA A 518 -9.29 24.16 -10.93
CA ALA A 518 -10.38 25.13 -10.99
C ALA A 518 -10.97 25.24 -12.42
N ALA A 519 -10.12 25.35 -13.45
CA ALA A 519 -10.57 25.61 -14.82
C ALA A 519 -11.36 24.46 -15.50
N ASN A 520 -11.23 23.22 -15.04
CA ASN A 520 -11.83 22.03 -15.69
C ASN A 520 -13.28 21.73 -15.23
N ASN A 521 -14.09 22.76 -14.92
CA ASN A 521 -15.50 22.62 -14.49
C ASN A 521 -15.73 21.79 -13.22
N LEU A 522 -14.76 21.77 -12.30
CA LEU A 522 -14.97 21.29 -10.92
C LEU A 522 -15.52 22.41 -10.00
N GLU A 523 -15.87 23.56 -10.56
CA GLU A 523 -16.09 24.83 -9.84
C GLU A 523 -17.36 24.92 -8.99
N ALA A 524 -18.39 24.11 -9.20
CA ALA A 524 -19.69 24.35 -8.54
C ALA A 524 -19.65 24.19 -7.00
N GLU A 525 -18.61 23.55 -6.45
CA GLU A 525 -18.50 23.30 -5.00
C GLU A 525 -17.05 23.42 -4.49
N TYR A 526 -16.18 24.12 -5.24
CA TYR A 526 -14.76 24.22 -4.93
C TYR A 526 -14.50 25.42 -4.00
N ASP A 527 -14.69 25.22 -2.69
CA ASP A 527 -14.12 26.14 -1.71
C ASP A 527 -12.59 25.99 -1.74
N ASN A 528 -11.94 26.94 -2.43
CA ASN A 528 -10.49 27.03 -2.67
C ASN A 528 -9.66 26.95 -1.37
N THR A 529 -10.29 27.13 -0.19
CA THR A 529 -9.65 26.96 1.11
C THR A 529 -9.40 25.49 1.48
N LYS A 530 -10.14 24.52 0.91
CA LYS A 530 -10.12 23.10 1.34
C LYS A 530 -9.10 22.22 0.62
N THR A 531 -8.50 22.68 -0.49
CA THR A 531 -7.54 21.88 -1.29
C THR A 531 -6.09 22.28 -1.12
N LYS A 532 -5.80 23.12 -0.12
CA LYS A 532 -4.45 23.61 0.17
C LYS A 532 -3.48 22.46 0.49
N GLY A 533 -3.92 21.46 1.25
CA GLY A 533 -3.05 20.42 1.83
C GLY A 533 -2.16 19.63 0.87
N LEU A 534 -2.65 19.17 -0.30
CA LEU A 534 -1.82 18.34 -1.20
C LEU A 534 -0.63 19.11 -1.76
N TYR A 535 -0.91 20.31 -2.25
CA TYR A 535 0.07 21.15 -2.92
C TYR A 535 1.02 21.83 -1.96
N ASP A 536 0.62 21.96 -0.70
CA ASP A 536 1.50 22.44 0.34
C ASP A 536 2.72 21.51 0.51
N LEU A 537 2.69 20.24 0.10
CA LEU A 537 3.91 19.43 0.06
C LEU A 537 4.90 19.92 -1.02
N PHE A 538 4.37 20.37 -2.15
CA PHE A 538 5.14 20.77 -3.33
C PHE A 538 5.57 22.25 -3.30
N ASP A 539 5.10 23.01 -2.31
CA ASP A 539 5.52 24.37 -1.98
C ASP A 539 6.57 24.37 -0.85
#